data_AF-A0A356QRP8-F1
#
_entry.id   AF-A0A356QRP8-F1
#
_cell.length_a   1.000
_cell.length_b   1.000
_cell.length_c   1.000
_cell.angle_alpha   90.00
_cell.angle_beta   90.00
_cell.angle_gamma   90.00
#
_symmetry.space_group_name_H-M   'P 1'
#
loop_
_entity.id
_entity.type
_entity.pdbx_description
1 polymer ?
#
loop_
_entity_poly.entity_id
_entity_poly.type
_entity_poly.pdbx_seq_one_letter_code
_entity_poly.pdbx_strand_id
1 'polypeptide(L)'
;MQPRIGGGTVVQQTAPLAESNGHAHASSMNGHASNGVAHAATVSGVPNKIDELSEFLIDFVIEQTGYPREIVELDADLEADLGIDSIRKAQLFGEIGQKYDLQADDEL
;
A
#
# COMPACT_ATOMS: atom_id res chain seq x y z
N MET A 1 -15.36 27.04 -41.73
CA MET A 1 -14.08 26.80 -42.43
C MET A 1 -13.08 26.26 -41.41
N GLN A 2 -12.44 25.09 -41.49
CA GLN A 2 -12.31 24.09 -42.56
C GLN A 2 -12.57 22.67 -42.02
N PRO A 3 -12.99 21.72 -42.88
CA PRO A 3 -13.25 20.31 -42.58
C PRO A 3 -12.03 19.42 -42.84
N ARG A 4 -11.92 18.30 -42.12
CA ARG A 4 -11.07 17.17 -42.52
C ARG A 4 -11.91 15.89 -42.54
N ILE A 5 -11.60 15.08 -43.54
CA ILE A 5 -12.40 14.06 -44.20
C ILE A 5 -11.72 12.72 -43.94
N GLY A 6 -12.49 11.64 -43.81
CA GLY A 6 -12.00 10.25 -43.82
C GLY A 6 -12.74 9.45 -42.76
N GLY A 7 -13.66 8.54 -43.08
CA GLY A 7 -13.52 7.51 -44.09
C GLY A 7 -12.87 6.30 -43.43
N GLY A 8 -13.66 5.53 -42.68
CA GLY A 8 -13.20 4.35 -41.94
C GLY A 8 -14.38 3.46 -41.62
N THR A 9 -14.67 2.55 -42.54
CA THR A 9 -15.72 1.53 -42.50
C THR A 9 -15.73 0.76 -41.18
N VAL A 10 -16.92 0.71 -40.56
CA VAL A 10 -17.27 -0.20 -39.47
C VAL A 10 -17.26 -1.65 -39.97
N VAL A 11 -16.24 -2.42 -39.61
CA VAL A 11 -16.24 -3.89 -39.72
C VAL A 11 -15.37 -4.51 -38.63
N GLN A 12 -15.93 -4.71 -37.44
CA GLN A 12 -15.53 -5.80 -36.54
C GLN A 12 -16.85 -6.43 -36.07
N GLN A 13 -17.42 -7.29 -36.90
CA GLN A 13 -17.26 -8.75 -36.81
C GLN A 13 -17.86 -9.27 -35.50
N THR A 14 -19.18 -9.48 -35.54
CA THR A 14 -19.94 -10.27 -34.59
C THR A 14 -19.54 -11.74 -34.68
N ALA A 15 -19.07 -12.33 -33.59
CA ALA A 15 -19.00 -13.78 -33.44
C ALA A 15 -19.39 -14.17 -32.00
N PRO A 16 -20.52 -14.87 -31.82
CA PRO A 16 -20.68 -15.78 -30.71
C PRO A 16 -20.72 -17.21 -31.26
N LEU A 17 -19.56 -17.88 -31.29
CA LEU A 17 -19.50 -19.33 -31.47
C LEU A 17 -19.41 -19.93 -30.07
N ALA A 18 -20.58 -20.14 -29.46
CA ALA A 18 -20.73 -20.92 -28.26
C ALA A 18 -20.47 -22.40 -28.59
N GLU A 19 -19.23 -22.84 -28.42
CA GLU A 19 -18.88 -24.25 -28.51
C GLU A 19 -19.27 -24.95 -27.20
N SER A 20 -20.44 -25.59 -27.25
CA SER A 20 -20.87 -26.62 -26.31
C SER A 20 -20.02 -27.87 -26.54
N ASN A 21 -19.11 -28.18 -25.61
CA ASN A 21 -18.58 -29.54 -25.50
C ASN A 21 -18.63 -30.00 -24.04
N GLY A 22 -19.71 -30.71 -23.71
CA GLY A 22 -19.78 -31.55 -22.53
C GLY A 22 -18.87 -32.77 -22.70
N HIS A 23 -17.97 -32.98 -21.75
CA HIS A 23 -17.37 -34.28 -21.50
C HIS A 23 -17.52 -34.57 -20.01
N ALA A 24 -18.41 -35.52 -19.71
CA ALA A 24 -18.54 -36.10 -18.40
C ALA A 24 -17.35 -37.04 -18.14
N HIS A 25 -16.67 -36.88 -17.01
CA HIS A 25 -16.10 -38.00 -16.29
C HIS A 25 -16.07 -37.67 -14.79
N ALA A 26 -17.05 -38.20 -14.08
CA ALA A 26 -17.01 -38.31 -12.63
C ALA A 26 -15.97 -39.37 -12.26
N SER A 27 -15.01 -39.03 -11.39
CA SER A 27 -14.35 -39.97 -10.48
C SER A 27 -13.45 -39.26 -9.47
N SER A 28 -13.66 -39.64 -8.21
CA SER A 28 -12.70 -39.75 -7.11
C SER A 28 -12.00 -38.51 -6.55
N MET A 29 -12.53 -38.08 -5.41
CA MET A 29 -11.85 -38.22 -4.10
C MET A 29 -10.36 -37.88 -4.05
N ASN A 30 -10.07 -36.65 -3.65
CA ASN A 30 -8.90 -36.32 -2.84
C ASN A 30 -9.38 -35.23 -1.86
N GLY A 31 -9.56 -35.49 -0.57
CA GLY A 31 -8.50 -35.99 0.29
C GLY A 31 -7.76 -34.80 0.88
N HIS A 32 -8.37 -34.20 1.90
CA HIS A 32 -7.70 -33.68 3.10
C HIS A 32 -6.31 -33.03 2.91
N ALA A 33 -6.28 -31.70 2.82
CA ALA A 33 -5.30 -30.90 3.54
C ALA A 33 -5.77 -29.45 3.57
N SER A 34 -6.47 -29.11 4.64
CA SER A 34 -6.51 -27.75 5.15
C SER A 34 -5.07 -27.24 5.29
N ASN A 35 -4.66 -26.34 4.40
CA ASN A 35 -3.52 -25.48 4.67
C ASN A 35 -3.96 -24.03 4.49
N GLY A 36 -4.86 -23.62 5.39
CA GLY A 36 -4.98 -22.22 5.75
C GLY A 36 -3.68 -21.83 6.44
N VAL A 37 -2.70 -21.41 5.65
CA VAL A 37 -1.60 -20.59 6.15
C VAL A 37 -2.13 -19.18 6.35
N ALA A 38 -3.00 -19.06 7.36
CA ALA A 38 -3.10 -17.82 8.09
C ALA A 38 -1.69 -17.54 8.63
N HIS A 39 -0.95 -16.68 7.94
CA HIS A 39 0.08 -15.88 8.59
C HIS A 39 -0.65 -14.91 9.53
N ALA A 40 -1.26 -15.46 10.58
CA ALA A 40 -1.51 -14.73 11.80
C ALA A 40 -0.15 -14.57 12.47
N ALA A 41 0.61 -13.57 12.01
CA ALA A 41 1.61 -12.95 12.86
C ALA A 41 0.84 -12.17 13.92
N THR A 42 0.30 -12.88 14.91
CA THR A 42 -0.13 -12.30 16.17
C THR A 42 1.14 -11.93 16.94
N VAL A 43 1.60 -10.70 16.75
CA VAL A 43 2.45 -10.05 17.73
C VAL A 43 1.55 -9.32 18.72
N SER A 44 0.95 -10.09 19.63
CA SER A 44 0.47 -9.51 20.89
C SER A 44 1.69 -9.28 21.78
N GLY A 45 2.20 -8.05 21.74
CA GLY A 45 3.19 -7.53 22.68
C GLY A 45 2.90 -6.05 22.85
N VAL A 46 2.99 -5.56 24.09
CA VAL A 46 2.88 -4.15 24.51
C VAL A 46 3.18 -3.18 23.36
N PRO A 47 2.37 -2.12 23.11
CA PRO A 47 2.68 -1.13 22.07
C PRO A 47 4.14 -0.71 22.26
N ASN A 48 4.96 -1.15 21.31
CA ASN A 48 6.36 -0.84 21.37
C ASN A 48 6.42 0.66 21.03
N LYS A 49 7.14 1.45 21.81
CA LYS A 49 7.26 2.89 21.53
C LYS A 49 7.71 3.15 20.08
N ILE A 50 8.45 2.20 19.51
CA ILE A 50 8.86 2.20 18.10
C ILE A 50 7.68 2.03 17.15
N ASP A 51 6.69 1.20 17.48
CA ASP A 51 5.49 0.99 16.67
C ASP A 51 4.60 2.24 16.66
N GLU A 52 4.36 2.82 17.84
CA GLU A 52 3.61 4.09 17.97
C GLU A 52 4.32 5.27 17.26
N LEU A 53 5.65 5.31 17.32
CA LEU A 53 6.45 6.28 16.57
C LEU A 53 6.37 6.06 15.07
N SER A 54 6.38 4.79 14.63
CA SER A 54 6.27 4.43 13.21
C SER A 54 4.91 4.80 12.65
N GLU A 55 3.83 4.53 13.39
CA GLU A 55 2.47 4.94 13.02
C GLU A 55 2.35 6.46 12.94
N PHE A 56 2.89 7.18 13.93
CA PHE A 56 2.89 8.65 13.92
C PHE A 56 3.67 9.22 12.72
N LEU A 57 4.82 8.63 12.39
CA LEU A 57 5.63 9.05 11.24
C LEU A 57 4.89 8.81 9.92
N ILE A 58 4.24 7.65 9.78
CA ILE A 58 3.42 7.33 8.59
C ILE A 58 2.27 8.32 8.45
N ASP A 59 1.54 8.60 9.52
CA ASP A 59 0.43 9.57 9.51
C ASP A 59 0.91 10.96 9.08
N PHE A 60 2.02 11.44 9.65
CA PHE A 60 2.64 12.70 9.26
C PHE A 60 3.00 12.75 7.78
N VAL A 61 3.60 11.69 7.24
CA VAL A 61 3.95 11.62 5.81
C VAL A 61 2.70 11.65 4.93
N ILE A 62 1.63 10.94 5.31
CA ILE A 62 0.35 10.95 4.59
C ILE A 62 -0.22 12.37 4.57
N GLU A 63 -0.21 13.08 5.71
CA GLU A 63 -0.72 14.45 5.80
C GLU A 63 0.09 15.43 4.95
N GLN A 64 1.42 15.29 4.89
CA GLN A 64 2.27 16.20 4.12
C GLN A 64 2.26 15.92 2.61
N THR A 65 2.20 14.66 2.21
CA THR A 65 2.37 14.24 0.81
C THR A 65 1.06 13.91 0.11
N GLY A 66 0.03 13.53 0.87
CA GLY A 66 -1.24 13.00 0.35
C GLY A 66 -1.15 11.57 -0.17
N TYR A 67 -0.01 10.88 0.01
CA TYR A 67 0.12 9.48 -0.36
C TYR A 67 -0.67 8.57 0.59
N PRO A 68 -1.35 7.53 0.10
CA PRO A 68 -2.03 6.57 0.97
C PRO A 68 -1.02 5.75 1.78
N ARG A 69 -1.40 5.30 2.99
CA ARG A 69 -0.54 4.49 3.88
C ARG A 69 0.04 3.23 3.22
N GLU A 70 -0.61 2.74 2.18
CA GLU A 70 -0.27 1.50 1.47
C GLU A 70 0.98 1.65 0.61
N ILE A 71 1.36 2.89 0.27
CA ILE A 71 2.55 3.19 -0.55
C ILE A 71 3.63 3.94 0.25
N VAL A 72 3.32 4.36 1.48
CA VAL A 72 4.28 5.04 2.36
C VAL A 72 5.14 3.99 3.04
N GLU A 73 6.44 3.99 2.75
CA GLU A 73 7.42 3.10 3.36
C GLU A 73 8.34 3.87 4.31
N LEU A 74 8.67 3.27 5.46
CA LEU A 74 9.57 3.87 6.47
C LEU A 74 11.04 3.94 6.00
N ASP A 75 11.42 3.16 4.98
CA ASP A 75 12.76 3.15 4.39
C ASP A 75 12.90 4.18 3.25
N ALA A 76 11.78 4.73 2.75
CA ALA A 76 11.78 5.70 1.65
C ALA A 76 12.49 7.00 2.05
N ASP A 77 13.15 7.65 1.08
CA ASP A 77 13.82 8.91 1.37
C ASP A 77 12.78 10.02 1.57
N LEU A 78 12.76 10.56 2.79
CA LEU A 78 11.82 11.60 3.19
C LEU A 78 11.90 12.83 2.26
N GLU A 79 13.08 13.21 1.74
CA GLU A 79 13.23 14.40 0.90
C GLU A 79 13.07 14.10 -0.60
N ALA A 80 13.70 13.03 -1.09
CA ALA A 80 13.78 12.71 -2.51
C ALA A 80 12.54 11.97 -3.03
N ASP A 81 12.00 11.03 -2.26
CA ASP A 81 10.83 10.22 -2.68
C ASP A 81 9.53 10.84 -2.18
N LEU A 82 9.54 11.36 -0.95
CA LEU A 82 8.34 11.84 -0.27
C LEU A 82 8.22 13.38 -0.26
N GLY A 83 9.28 14.14 -0.57
CA GLY A 83 9.22 15.61 -0.64
C GLY A 83 9.02 16.32 0.71
N ILE A 84 9.37 15.67 1.82
CA ILE A 84 9.36 16.20 3.19
C ILE A 84 10.64 17.02 3.44
N ASP A 85 10.52 18.35 3.42
CA ASP A 85 11.64 19.25 3.69
C ASP A 85 12.21 19.13 5.12
N SER A 86 13.44 19.62 5.31
CA SER A 86 14.13 19.70 6.60
C SER A 86 13.36 20.47 7.69
N ILE A 87 12.56 21.48 7.31
CA ILE A 87 11.68 22.20 8.25
C ILE A 87 10.59 21.29 8.82
N ARG A 88 9.99 20.45 7.96
CA ARG A 88 8.94 19.51 8.35
C ARG A 88 9.48 18.43 9.27
N LYS A 89 10.66 17.91 8.97
CA LYS A 89 11.36 16.96 9.85
C LYS A 89 11.64 17.56 11.23
N ALA A 90 12.16 18.79 11.30
CA ALA A 90 12.41 19.45 12.60
C ALA A 90 11.12 19.60 13.42
N GLN A 91 9.99 19.91 12.77
CA GLN A 91 8.70 20.05 13.41
C GLN A 91 8.19 18.71 13.97
N LEU A 92 8.28 17.64 13.17
CA LEU A 92 7.99 16.28 13.57
C LEU A 92 8.84 15.84 14.78
N PHE A 93 10.16 16.06 14.76
CA PHE A 93 11.03 15.74 15.90
C PHE A 93 10.66 16.53 17.16
N GLY A 94 10.22 17.78 17.00
CA GLY A 94 9.66 18.57 18.09
C GLY A 94 8.43 17.91 18.71
N GLU A 95 7.47 17.46 17.91
CA GLU A 95 6.28 16.76 18.40
C GLU A 95 6.59 15.43 19.06
N ILE A 96 7.53 14.66 18.52
CA ILE A 96 8.02 13.42 19.13
C ILE A 96 8.66 13.73 20.50
N GLY A 97 9.54 14.73 20.57
CA GLY A 97 10.18 15.12 21.82
C GLY A 97 9.19 15.50 22.91
N GLN A 98 8.16 16.27 22.57
CA GLN A 98 7.09 16.65 23.49
C GLN A 98 6.20 15.47 23.90
N LYS A 99 5.86 14.58 22.96
CA LYS A 99 4.95 13.46 23.21
C LYS A 99 5.57 12.35 24.06
N TYR A 100 6.88 12.14 23.91
CA TYR A 100 7.62 11.09 24.63
C TYR A 100 8.44 11.59 25.81
N ASP A 101 8.34 12.88 26.16
CA ASP A 101 9.17 13.55 27.19
C ASP A 101 10.66 13.19 27.03
N LEU A 102 11.15 13.24 25.79
CA LEU A 102 12.56 12.99 25.49
C LEU A 102 13.35 14.20 25.97
N GLN A 103 13.83 14.14 27.21
CA GLN A 103 14.89 15.02 27.67
C GLN A 103 16.14 14.60 26.89
N ALA A 104 16.76 15.53 26.17
CA ALA A 104 18.11 15.30 25.70
C ALA A 104 18.95 15.08 26.96
N ASP A 105 19.36 13.84 27.23
CA ASP A 105 20.36 13.55 28.25
C ASP A 105 21.60 14.37 27.89
N ASP A 106 21.79 15.51 28.58
CA ASP A 106 22.92 16.42 28.43
C ASP A 106 24.20 15.84 29.09
N GLU A 107 24.25 14.52 29.29
CA GLU A 107 25.37 13.80 29.91
C GLU A 107 26.14 12.98 28.86
N LEU A 108 27.05 13.65 28.14
CA LEU A 108 28.22 13.04 27.49
C LEU A 108 29.49 13.87 27.74
#